data_AF-A0A497NRC3-F1
#
_entry.id   AF-A0A497NRC3-F1
#
_cell.length_a   1.000
_cell.length_b   1.000
_cell.length_c   1.000
_cell.angle_alpha   90.00
_cell.angle_beta   90.00
_cell.angle_gamma   90.00
#
_symmetry.space_group_name_H-M   'P 1'
#
loop_
_entity.id
_entity.type
_entity.pdbx_description
1 polymer ?
#
loop_
_entity_poly.entity_id
_entity_poly.type
_entity_poly.pdbx_seq_one_letter_code
_entity_poly.pdbx_strand_id
1 'polypeptide(L)'
;MEDLSRYYTLLRDPARRKIIEILGTQEKIGFKELRETLGLGVGTVYYHLDMLSDFITQDKQRKYRLNDRGKMLYRVLKEGSVPPTLGISHAFSHQAAKWIFLSPVFAKTVKPLKFLPISILILVIGALGSAYTKLDPALFFYFPYSLYSETSIATLYISNWIGLFLFTELFTYILYKRIGNDLQLFTCIGLATLPMAIFPYIYLFTTETVSQYILFILQIWSLLLISAALCFGKGIRLDKSIVVSLTAMYLNIALLFLLGRFA
;
A
#
# COMPACT_ATOMS: atom_id res chain seq x y z
N MET A 1 -6.00 -15.87 -2.41
CA MET A 1 -7.23 -15.99 -3.24
C MET A 1 -8.32 -16.75 -2.49
N GLU A 2 -7.97 -17.67 -1.59
CA GLU A 2 -8.93 -18.43 -0.76
C GLU A 2 -9.89 -17.55 0.06
N ASP A 3 -9.41 -16.47 0.69
CA ASP A 3 -10.28 -15.65 1.55
C ASP A 3 -11.42 -14.98 0.78
N LEU A 4 -11.15 -14.38 -0.40
CA LEU A 4 -12.18 -13.71 -1.21
C LEU A 4 -13.26 -14.69 -1.69
N SER A 5 -12.85 -15.88 -2.13
CA SER A 5 -13.77 -16.94 -2.52
C SER A 5 -14.64 -17.40 -1.35
N ARG A 6 -14.08 -17.47 -0.14
CA ARG A 6 -14.80 -17.81 1.09
C ARG A 6 -15.83 -16.74 1.44
N TYR A 7 -15.49 -15.45 1.33
CA TYR A 7 -16.43 -14.33 1.53
C TYR A 7 -17.63 -14.38 0.57
N TYR A 8 -17.40 -14.57 -0.73
CA TYR A 8 -18.48 -14.68 -1.72
C TYR A 8 -19.33 -15.94 -1.52
N THR A 9 -18.71 -17.06 -1.13
CA THR A 9 -19.42 -18.32 -0.86
C THR A 9 -20.30 -18.22 0.38
N LEU A 10 -19.83 -17.53 1.43
CA LEU A 10 -20.60 -17.26 2.66
C LEU A 10 -21.80 -16.35 2.39
N LEU A 11 -21.63 -15.32 1.57
CA LEU A 11 -22.67 -14.35 1.22
C LEU A 11 -23.67 -14.84 0.16
N ARG A 12 -23.45 -16.03 -0.42
CA ARG A 12 -24.38 -16.64 -1.38
C ARG A 12 -25.69 -17.09 -0.73
N ASP A 13 -25.64 -17.38 0.57
CA ASP A 13 -26.81 -17.77 1.35
C ASP A 13 -27.57 -16.53 1.85
N PRO A 14 -28.89 -16.48 1.65
CA PRO A 14 -29.70 -15.31 1.98
C PRO A 14 -29.83 -15.06 3.49
N ALA A 15 -29.81 -16.11 4.33
CA ALA A 15 -29.90 -15.96 5.77
C ALA A 15 -28.60 -15.39 6.34
N ARG A 16 -27.44 -15.89 5.91
CA ARG A 16 -26.12 -15.35 6.30
C ARG A 16 -25.95 -13.90 5.85
N ARG A 17 -26.41 -13.57 4.64
CA ARG A 17 -26.43 -12.20 4.14
C ARG A 17 -27.26 -11.28 5.05
N LYS A 18 -28.49 -11.69 5.35
CA LYS A 18 -29.41 -10.92 6.19
C LYS A 18 -28.89 -10.73 7.61
N ILE A 19 -28.21 -11.73 8.18
CA ILE A 19 -27.52 -11.59 9.49
C ILE A 19 -26.47 -10.48 9.46
N ILE A 20 -25.62 -10.44 8.43
CA ILE A 20 -24.57 -9.43 8.28
C ILE A 20 -25.18 -8.03 8.05
N GLU A 21 -26.27 -7.91 7.29
CA GLU A 21 -27.01 -6.65 7.11
C GLU A 21 -27.60 -6.12 8.41
N ILE A 22 -28.26 -6.99 9.19
CA ILE A 22 -28.89 -6.63 10.46
C ILE A 22 -27.81 -6.17 11.45
N LEU A 23 -26.73 -6.94 11.62
CA LEU A 23 -25.63 -6.60 12.54
C LEU A 23 -24.78 -5.41 12.05
N GLY A 24 -24.81 -5.10 10.75
CA GLY A 24 -24.15 -3.93 10.18
C GLY A 24 -24.97 -2.65 10.33
N THR A 25 -26.30 -2.78 10.42
CA THR A 25 -27.24 -1.66 10.61
C THR A 25 -27.50 -1.40 12.09
N GLN A 26 -27.64 -2.46 12.88
CA GLN A 26 -27.80 -2.43 14.33
C GLN A 26 -26.48 -2.86 14.96
N GLU A 27 -25.80 -1.96 15.68
CA GLU A 27 -24.46 -2.25 16.23
C GLU A 27 -24.40 -3.51 17.11
N LYS A 28 -25.52 -3.85 17.78
CA LYS A 28 -25.67 -5.02 18.65
C LYS A 28 -27.12 -5.53 18.61
N ILE A 29 -27.32 -6.85 18.54
CA ILE A 29 -28.65 -7.47 18.60
C ILE A 29 -28.66 -8.69 19.52
N GLY A 30 -29.78 -8.94 20.21
CA GLY A 30 -29.97 -10.16 20.99
C GLY A 30 -30.33 -11.37 20.12
N PHE A 31 -30.11 -12.60 20.63
CA PHE A 31 -30.51 -13.83 19.91
C PHE A 31 -32.00 -13.87 19.59
N LYS A 32 -32.85 -13.49 20.55
CA LYS A 32 -34.31 -13.51 20.40
C LYS A 32 -34.77 -12.57 19.28
N GLU A 33 -34.30 -11.33 19.29
CA GLU A 33 -34.59 -10.32 18.26
C GLU A 33 -34.06 -10.75 16.88
N LEU A 34 -32.84 -11.31 16.84
CA LEU A 34 -32.25 -11.80 15.59
C LEU A 34 -33.08 -12.96 15.01
N ARG A 35 -33.51 -13.90 15.84
CA ARG A 35 -34.36 -15.02 15.45
C ARG A 35 -35.72 -14.52 14.92
N GLU A 36 -36.37 -13.62 15.63
CA GLU A 36 -37.67 -13.04 15.23
C GLU A 36 -37.55 -12.33 13.87
N THR A 37 -36.47 -11.58 13.65
CA THR A 37 -36.23 -10.86 12.39
C THR A 37 -35.90 -11.79 11.21
N LEU A 38 -35.24 -12.92 11.48
CA LEU A 38 -34.91 -13.91 10.46
C LEU A 38 -36.06 -14.87 10.14
N GLY A 39 -36.99 -15.09 11.08
CA GLY A 39 -38.09 -16.05 10.93
C GLY A 39 -37.63 -17.53 10.88
N LEU A 40 -36.44 -17.83 11.42
CA LEU A 40 -35.83 -19.16 11.34
C LEU A 40 -35.97 -19.95 12.65
N GLY A 41 -35.86 -21.27 12.54
CA GLY A 41 -35.81 -22.19 13.69
C GLY A 41 -34.57 -21.97 14.56
N VAL A 42 -34.65 -22.28 15.85
CA VAL A 42 -33.57 -22.06 16.82
C VAL A 42 -32.25 -22.70 16.36
N GLY A 43 -32.28 -23.97 15.97
CA GLY A 43 -31.10 -24.70 15.48
C GLY A 43 -30.51 -24.11 14.20
N THR A 44 -31.35 -23.66 13.28
CA THR A 44 -30.91 -23.04 12.01
C THR A 44 -30.18 -21.73 12.24
N VAL A 45 -30.67 -20.90 13.18
CA VAL A 45 -29.98 -19.65 13.54
C VAL A 45 -28.62 -19.95 14.16
N TYR A 46 -28.52 -20.92 15.06
CA TYR A 46 -27.23 -21.31 15.63
C TYR A 46 -26.26 -21.85 14.57
N TYR A 47 -26.73 -22.66 13.63
CA TYR A 47 -25.93 -23.13 12.51
C TYR A 47 -25.33 -21.98 11.68
N HIS A 48 -26.14 -20.97 11.34
CA HIS A 48 -25.63 -19.82 10.59
C HIS A 48 -24.69 -18.93 11.42
N LEU A 49 -24.95 -18.77 12.71
CA LEU A 49 -24.06 -18.04 13.61
C LEU A 49 -22.71 -18.74 13.78
N ASP A 50 -22.70 -20.06 13.88
CA ASP A 50 -21.49 -20.88 13.97
C ASP A 50 -20.65 -20.75 12.69
N MET A 51 -21.30 -20.84 11.53
CA MET A 51 -20.67 -20.60 10.23
C MET A 51 -20.15 -19.16 10.03
N LEU A 52 -20.67 -18.21 10.81
CA LEU A 52 -20.26 -16.81 10.81
C LEU A 52 -19.37 -16.43 11.99
N SER A 53 -18.94 -17.39 12.82
CA SER A 53 -18.17 -17.17 14.05
C SER A 53 -16.89 -16.34 13.83
N ASP A 54 -16.25 -16.48 12.67
CA ASP A 54 -15.07 -15.67 12.28
C ASP A 54 -15.37 -14.19 12.01
N PHE A 55 -16.65 -13.80 11.83
CA PHE A 55 -17.11 -12.47 11.43
C PHE A 55 -17.94 -11.76 12.49
N ILE A 56 -18.42 -12.50 13.49
CA ILE A 56 -19.25 -11.99 14.58
C ILE A 56 -18.53 -12.20 15.90
N THR A 57 -18.78 -11.32 16.85
CA THR A 57 -18.36 -11.51 18.24
C THR A 57 -19.56 -11.33 19.16
N GLN A 58 -19.55 -12.05 20.27
CA GLN A 58 -20.56 -11.94 21.30
C GLN A 58 -20.00 -11.09 22.45
N ASP A 59 -20.76 -10.07 22.86
CA ASP A 59 -20.41 -9.21 23.99
C ASP A 59 -20.76 -9.90 25.34
N LYS A 60 -20.29 -9.35 26.45
CA LYS A 60 -20.55 -9.83 27.83
C LYS A 60 -22.06 -9.95 28.13
N GLN A 61 -22.90 -9.19 27.44
CA GLN A 61 -24.36 -9.23 27.54
C GLN A 61 -25.03 -10.27 26.62
N ARG A 62 -24.27 -11.21 26.03
CA ARG A 62 -24.75 -12.21 25.05
C ARG A 62 -25.35 -11.62 23.77
N LYS A 63 -25.10 -10.35 23.47
CA LYS A 63 -25.49 -9.71 22.21
C LYS A 63 -24.45 -9.93 21.13
N TYR A 64 -24.90 -10.17 19.91
CA TYR A 64 -24.03 -10.34 18.74
C TYR A 64 -23.71 -8.99 18.11
N ARG A 65 -22.48 -8.85 17.64
CA ARG A 65 -21.99 -7.69 16.88
C ARG A 65 -21.01 -8.13 15.80
N LEU A 66 -20.84 -7.32 14.75
CA LEU A 66 -19.77 -7.56 13.78
C LEU A 66 -18.40 -7.23 14.40
N ASN A 67 -17.43 -8.13 14.19
CA ASN A 67 -16.03 -7.83 14.39
C ASN A 67 -15.47 -7.06 13.17
N ASP A 68 -14.16 -6.78 13.14
CA ASP A 68 -13.58 -6.03 12.03
C ASP A 68 -13.77 -6.72 10.68
N ARG A 69 -13.65 -8.05 10.61
CA ARG A 69 -13.89 -8.83 9.38
C ARG A 69 -15.35 -8.79 8.96
N GLY A 70 -16.29 -8.90 9.91
CA GLY A 70 -17.72 -8.78 9.62
C GLY A 70 -18.13 -7.40 9.11
N LYS A 71 -17.54 -6.33 9.65
CA LYS A 71 -17.75 -4.96 9.15
C LYS A 71 -17.24 -4.77 7.73
N MET A 72 -16.12 -5.42 7.37
CA MET A 72 -15.65 -5.45 5.98
C MET A 72 -16.66 -6.15 5.08
N LEU A 73 -17.18 -7.30 5.51
CA LEU A 73 -18.15 -8.07 4.75
C LEU A 73 -19.44 -7.27 4.50
N TYR A 74 -19.92 -6.54 5.50
CA TYR A 74 -21.07 -5.65 5.37
C TYR A 74 -20.83 -4.50 4.37
N ARG A 75 -19.63 -3.91 4.33
CA ARG A 75 -19.30 -2.86 3.33
C ARG A 75 -19.29 -3.43 1.91
N VAL A 76 -18.68 -4.60 1.70
CA VAL A 76 -18.68 -5.28 0.39
C VAL A 76 -20.11 -5.56 -0.08
N LEU A 77 -20.99 -5.94 0.85
CA LEU A 77 -22.39 -6.18 0.56
C LEU A 77 -23.15 -4.90 0.15
N LYS A 78 -22.93 -3.79 0.86
CA LYS A 78 -23.64 -2.52 0.66
C LYS A 78 -23.13 -1.72 -0.54
N GLU A 79 -21.83 -1.74 -0.80
CA GLU A 79 -21.16 -0.90 -1.80
C GLU A 79 -20.89 -1.64 -3.13
N GLY A 80 -21.19 -2.95 -3.20
CA GLY A 80 -21.03 -3.78 -4.41
C GLY A 80 -19.58 -3.91 -4.92
N SER A 81 -18.62 -3.29 -4.23
CA SER A 81 -17.22 -3.22 -4.60
C SER A 81 -16.37 -3.21 -3.33
N VAL A 82 -15.28 -3.99 -3.35
CA VAL A 82 -14.28 -3.96 -2.27
C VAL A 82 -13.49 -2.66 -2.42
N PRO A 83 -13.46 -1.76 -1.42
CA PRO A 83 -12.62 -0.57 -1.52
C PRO A 83 -11.17 -1.01 -1.73
N PRO A 84 -10.46 -0.44 -2.73
CA PRO A 84 -9.12 -0.90 -3.10
C PRO A 84 -8.14 -0.91 -1.93
N THR A 85 -8.37 -0.07 -0.91
CA THR A 85 -7.55 0.09 0.29
C THR A 85 -7.74 -1.01 1.36
N LEU A 86 -8.81 -1.80 1.29
CA LEU A 86 -9.18 -2.77 2.33
C LEU A 86 -8.43 -4.12 2.22
N GLY A 87 -8.18 -4.59 1.00
CA GLY A 87 -7.33 -5.78 0.78
C GLY A 87 -5.86 -5.54 1.15
N ILE A 88 -5.45 -4.27 1.22
CA ILE A 88 -4.09 -3.83 1.50
C ILE A 88 -3.82 -3.84 3.01
N SER A 89 -4.77 -3.34 3.79
CA SER A 89 -4.66 -3.26 5.26
C SER A 89 -4.51 -4.63 5.93
N HIS A 90 -5.15 -5.67 5.39
CA HIS A 90 -5.06 -7.04 5.91
C HIS A 90 -3.74 -7.75 5.54
N ALA A 91 -3.09 -7.39 4.43
CA ALA A 91 -1.77 -7.92 4.07
C ALA A 91 -0.66 -7.45 5.02
N PHE A 92 -0.89 -6.39 5.79
CA PHE A 92 0.07 -5.78 6.71
C PHE A 92 -0.37 -5.95 8.18
N SER A 93 -0.78 -7.16 8.60
CA SER A 93 -1.44 -7.38 9.90
C SER A 93 -0.54 -7.22 11.13
N HIS A 94 0.80 -7.26 10.98
CA HIS A 94 1.72 -7.00 12.08
C HIS A 94 1.99 -5.51 12.28
N GLN A 95 1.97 -5.05 13.53
CA GLN A 95 2.14 -3.64 13.91
C GLN A 95 3.45 -3.03 13.37
N ALA A 96 4.54 -3.81 13.36
CA ALA A 96 5.83 -3.39 12.78
C ALA A 96 5.76 -3.24 11.25
N ALA A 97 5.08 -4.16 10.55
CA ALA A 97 4.88 -4.07 9.11
C ALA A 97 4.07 -2.82 8.72
N LYS A 98 3.06 -2.43 9.51
CA LYS A 98 2.31 -1.19 9.22
C LYS A 98 3.19 0.07 9.19
N TRP A 99 4.20 0.14 10.05
CA TRP A 99 5.11 1.29 10.11
C TRP A 99 6.20 1.21 9.05
N ILE A 100 6.77 0.03 8.80
CA ILE A 100 7.77 -0.19 7.74
C ILE A 100 7.18 0.13 6.37
N PHE A 101 5.95 -0.28 6.08
CA PHE A 101 5.29 0.00 4.80
C PHE A 101 4.61 1.37 4.73
N LEU A 102 4.72 2.20 5.77
CA LEU A 102 4.00 3.49 5.90
C LEU A 102 2.49 3.37 5.57
N SER A 103 1.92 2.20 5.79
CA SER A 103 0.52 1.87 5.48
C SER A 103 -0.50 2.87 6.03
N PRO A 104 -0.39 3.41 7.27
CA PRO A 104 -1.32 4.41 7.76
C PRO A 104 -1.16 5.79 7.10
N VAL A 105 0.04 6.11 6.59
CA VAL A 105 0.29 7.35 5.85
C VAL A 105 -0.27 7.23 4.45
N PHE A 106 0.02 6.13 3.74
CA PHE A 106 -0.54 5.86 2.43
C PHE A 106 -2.07 5.72 2.46
N ALA A 107 -2.65 5.11 3.50
CA ALA A 107 -4.10 5.03 3.63
C ALA A 107 -4.78 6.41 3.74
N LYS A 108 -4.08 7.46 4.20
CA LYS A 108 -4.60 8.83 4.25
C LYS A 108 -4.49 9.59 2.93
N THR A 109 -3.77 9.05 1.94
CA THR A 109 -3.60 9.67 0.60
C THR A 109 -4.84 9.61 -0.28
N VAL A 110 -5.95 9.02 0.20
CA VAL A 110 -7.28 9.06 -0.46
C VAL A 110 -7.73 10.49 -0.76
N LYS A 111 -7.22 11.49 -0.03
CA LYS A 111 -7.32 12.92 -0.37
C LYS A 111 -5.94 13.43 -0.83
N PRO A 112 -5.54 13.18 -2.09
CA PRO A 112 -4.16 13.37 -2.54
C PRO A 112 -3.70 14.83 -2.41
N LEU A 113 -4.59 15.80 -2.67
CA LEU A 113 -4.31 17.24 -2.56
C LEU A 113 -3.74 17.67 -1.19
N LYS A 114 -4.06 16.97 -0.10
CA LYS A 114 -3.52 17.30 1.23
C LYS A 114 -2.11 16.79 1.46
N PHE A 115 -1.74 15.67 0.83
CA PHE A 115 -0.44 15.02 1.01
C PHE A 115 0.53 15.33 -0.14
N LEU A 116 0.03 15.88 -1.26
CA LEU A 116 0.83 16.31 -2.39
C LEU A 116 1.94 17.31 -1.99
N PRO A 117 1.70 18.34 -1.14
CA PRO A 117 2.77 19.25 -0.73
C PRO A 117 3.90 18.53 0.03
N ILE A 118 3.55 17.51 0.83
CA ILE A 118 4.52 16.71 1.58
C ILE A 118 5.36 15.87 0.62
N SER A 119 4.72 15.24 -0.36
CA SER A 119 5.41 14.51 -1.43
C SER A 119 6.37 15.41 -2.19
N ILE A 120 5.94 16.62 -2.57
CA ILE A 120 6.79 17.61 -3.26
C ILE A 120 7.96 18.02 -2.36
N LEU A 121 7.71 18.27 -1.07
CA LEU A 121 8.77 18.62 -0.12
C LEU A 121 9.84 17.54 -0.01
N ILE A 122 9.46 16.26 0.06
CA ILE A 122 10.41 15.14 0.08
C ILE A 122 11.27 15.12 -1.18
N LEU A 123 10.68 15.37 -2.36
CA LEU A 123 11.42 15.41 -3.61
C LEU A 123 12.40 16.58 -3.67
N VAL A 124 11.99 17.75 -3.20
CA VAL A 124 12.85 18.94 -3.11
C VAL A 124 14.01 18.67 -2.15
N ILE A 125 13.74 18.08 -0.99
CA ILE A 125 14.78 17.68 -0.02
C ILE A 125 15.75 16.68 -0.67
N GLY A 126 15.26 15.66 -1.36
CA GLY A 126 16.11 14.69 -2.03
C GLY A 126 16.97 15.30 -3.14
N ALA A 127 16.41 16.21 -3.94
CA ALA A 127 17.13 16.91 -5.00
C ALA A 127 18.23 17.83 -4.43
N LEU A 128 17.92 18.61 -3.39
CA LEU A 128 18.88 19.48 -2.71
C LEU A 128 19.98 18.69 -2.02
N GLY A 129 19.62 17.60 -1.32
CA GLY A 129 20.58 16.72 -0.68
C GLY A 129 21.56 16.11 -1.67
N SER A 130 21.04 15.60 -2.80
CA SER A 130 21.87 15.01 -3.86
C SER A 130 22.80 16.05 -4.51
N ALA A 131 22.30 17.26 -4.75
CA ALA A 131 23.09 18.37 -5.31
C ALA A 131 24.21 18.82 -4.35
N TYR A 132 23.88 18.96 -3.06
CA TYR A 132 24.83 19.40 -2.03
C TYR A 132 25.97 18.39 -1.82
N THR A 133 25.68 17.09 -1.85
CA THR A 133 26.68 16.04 -1.66
C THR A 133 27.36 15.58 -2.95
N LYS A 134 26.94 16.12 -4.11
CA LYS A 134 27.41 15.74 -5.45
C LYS A 134 27.28 14.24 -5.74
N LEU A 135 26.28 13.60 -5.13
CA LEU A 135 25.94 12.21 -5.40
C LEU A 135 25.04 12.14 -6.63
N ASP A 136 25.45 11.36 -7.63
CA ASP A 136 24.66 11.15 -8.85
C ASP A 136 23.49 10.19 -8.58
N PRO A 137 22.22 10.64 -8.64
CA PRO A 137 21.08 9.80 -8.40
C PRO A 137 20.75 8.95 -9.64
N ALA A 138 20.51 7.67 -9.43
CA ALA A 138 20.03 6.74 -10.44
C ALA A 138 18.88 5.90 -9.89
N LEU A 139 17.71 6.55 -9.71
CA LEU A 139 16.51 6.00 -9.06
C LEU A 139 16.80 5.44 -7.66
N PHE A 140 17.16 4.15 -7.59
CA PHE A 140 17.46 3.41 -6.38
C PHE A 140 18.94 3.48 -5.99
N PHE A 141 19.82 3.99 -6.84
CA PHE A 141 21.26 4.03 -6.59
C PHE A 141 21.76 5.46 -6.46
N TYR A 142 22.90 5.59 -5.78
CA TYR A 142 23.68 6.81 -5.68
C TYR A 142 25.13 6.48 -5.99
N PHE A 143 25.76 7.30 -6.84
CA PHE A 143 27.16 7.14 -7.20
C PHE A 143 27.97 8.36 -6.73
N PRO A 144 29.07 8.15 -5.98
CA PRO A 144 29.98 9.23 -5.64
C PRO A 144 30.78 9.69 -6.87
N TYR A 145 31.26 10.93 -6.85
CA TYR A 145 32.08 11.54 -7.91
C TYR A 145 31.35 11.83 -9.22
N SER A 146 30.28 12.63 -9.14
CA SER A 146 29.61 13.15 -10.32
C SER A 146 30.43 14.24 -11.04
N LEU A 147 30.56 14.14 -12.36
CA LEU A 147 31.08 15.22 -13.23
C LEU A 147 30.02 16.29 -13.52
N TYR A 148 28.77 16.05 -13.13
CA TYR A 148 27.66 16.95 -13.40
C TYR A 148 27.64 18.16 -12.47
N SER A 149 27.14 19.29 -12.96
CA SER A 149 26.87 20.46 -12.11
C SER A 149 25.79 20.13 -11.07
N GLU A 150 25.80 20.86 -9.95
CA GLU A 150 24.81 20.69 -8.87
C GLU A 150 23.36 20.81 -9.38
N THR A 151 23.12 21.75 -10.30
CA THR A 151 21.83 21.94 -10.98
C THR A 151 21.43 20.75 -11.84
N SER A 152 22.39 20.13 -12.52
CA SER A 152 22.15 18.94 -13.35
C SER A 152 21.80 17.74 -12.47
N ILE A 153 22.49 17.57 -11.33
CA ILE A 153 22.21 16.50 -10.36
C ILE A 153 20.79 16.63 -9.79
N ALA A 154 20.39 17.84 -9.37
CA ALA A 154 19.03 18.10 -8.90
C ALA A 154 17.98 17.80 -9.98
N THR A 155 18.26 18.17 -11.23
CA THR A 155 17.38 17.91 -12.38
C THR A 155 17.28 16.41 -12.67
N LEU A 156 18.38 15.67 -12.60
CA LEU A 156 18.41 14.21 -12.76
C LEU A 156 17.60 13.51 -11.66
N TYR A 157 17.69 13.96 -10.40
CA TYR A 157 16.87 13.42 -9.32
C TYR A 157 15.37 13.50 -9.62
N ILE A 158 14.91 14.69 -10.00
CA ILE A 158 13.50 14.94 -10.33
C ILE A 158 13.10 14.13 -11.59
N SER A 159 13.96 14.10 -12.60
CA SER A 159 13.71 13.38 -13.85
C SER A 159 13.58 11.87 -13.63
N ASN A 160 14.45 11.28 -12.81
CA ASN A 160 14.36 9.88 -12.42
C ASN A 160 13.02 9.58 -11.76
N TRP A 161 12.59 10.43 -10.83
CA TRP A 161 11.31 10.23 -10.16
C TRP A 161 10.10 10.35 -11.10
N ILE A 162 10.08 11.35 -11.98
CA ILE A 162 9.05 11.47 -13.03
C ILE A 162 9.07 10.22 -13.92
N GLY A 163 10.26 9.75 -14.30
CA GLY A 163 10.46 8.52 -15.06
C GLY A 163 9.88 7.30 -14.35
N LEU A 164 10.08 7.16 -13.04
CA LEU A 164 9.49 6.09 -12.24
C LEU A 164 7.96 6.17 -12.20
N PHE A 165 7.41 7.37 -12.01
CA PHE A 165 5.96 7.58 -12.05
C PHE A 165 5.38 7.14 -13.41
N LEU A 166 5.94 7.64 -14.51
CA LEU A 166 5.50 7.29 -15.87
C LEU A 166 5.68 5.80 -16.17
N PHE A 167 6.81 5.21 -15.75
CA PHE A 167 7.05 3.77 -15.89
C PHE A 167 5.97 2.97 -15.17
N THR A 168 5.71 3.29 -13.90
CA THR A 168 4.71 2.54 -13.12
C THR A 168 3.29 2.74 -13.64
N GLU A 169 2.94 3.94 -14.11
CA GLU A 169 1.66 4.21 -14.78
C GLU A 169 1.50 3.32 -16.02
N LEU A 170 2.50 3.33 -16.92
CA LEU A 170 2.51 2.54 -18.13
C LEU A 170 2.46 1.03 -17.84
N PHE A 171 3.28 0.55 -16.92
CA PHE A 171 3.37 -0.88 -16.60
C PHE A 171 2.09 -1.39 -15.92
N THR A 172 1.48 -0.59 -15.05
CA THR A 172 0.20 -0.96 -14.41
C THR A 172 -0.96 -0.93 -15.40
N TYR A 173 -0.92 -0.04 -16.39
CA TYR A 173 -1.85 -0.04 -17.52
C TYR A 173 -1.67 -1.29 -18.39
N ILE A 174 -0.45 -1.60 -18.84
CA ILE A 174 -0.17 -2.74 -19.74
C ILE A 174 -0.53 -4.08 -19.07
N LEU A 175 -0.04 -4.32 -17.86
CA LEU A 175 -0.17 -5.63 -17.21
C LEU A 175 -1.55 -5.86 -16.58
N TYR A 176 -2.16 -4.80 -16.04
CA TYR A 176 -3.36 -4.93 -15.21
C TYR A 176 -4.55 -4.11 -15.71
N LYS A 177 -4.42 -3.39 -16.83
CA LYS A 177 -5.46 -2.55 -17.45
C LYS A 177 -6.11 -1.59 -16.46
N ARG A 178 -5.34 -1.12 -15.46
CA ARG A 178 -5.84 -0.23 -14.42
C ARG A 178 -5.66 1.22 -14.85
N ILE A 179 -6.75 1.98 -14.86
CA ILE A 179 -6.78 3.38 -15.30
C ILE A 179 -7.25 4.25 -14.11
N GLY A 180 -6.67 5.45 -14.01
CA GLY A 180 -7.07 6.47 -13.07
C GLY A 180 -6.34 6.42 -11.73
N ASN A 181 -6.67 7.39 -10.87
CA ASN A 181 -6.03 7.66 -9.58
C ASN A 181 -4.56 8.09 -9.67
N ASP A 182 -4.19 8.70 -10.79
CA ASP A 182 -2.81 9.05 -11.14
C ASP A 182 -2.22 10.05 -10.15
N LEU A 183 -3.02 11.02 -9.69
CA LEU A 183 -2.60 12.00 -8.69
C LEU A 183 -2.31 11.35 -7.32
N GLN A 184 -3.09 10.33 -6.93
CA GLN A 184 -2.81 9.57 -5.72
C GLN A 184 -1.56 8.70 -5.90
N LEU A 185 -1.38 8.05 -7.06
CA LEU A 185 -0.16 7.30 -7.35
C LEU A 185 1.07 8.20 -7.27
N PHE A 186 1.06 9.35 -7.92
CA PHE A 186 2.13 10.35 -7.90
C PHE A 186 2.49 10.76 -6.46
N THR A 187 1.47 11.07 -5.65
CA THR A 187 1.66 11.42 -4.23
C THR A 187 2.26 10.26 -3.43
N CYS A 188 1.79 9.03 -3.65
CA CYS A 188 2.31 7.84 -2.98
C CYS A 188 3.76 7.53 -3.40
N ILE A 189 4.11 7.66 -4.68
CA ILE A 189 5.49 7.41 -5.16
C ILE A 189 6.44 8.44 -4.57
N GLY A 190 6.09 9.74 -4.54
CA GLY A 190 6.97 10.75 -3.93
C GLY A 190 7.06 10.66 -2.40
N LEU A 191 6.07 10.09 -1.72
CA LEU A 191 6.22 9.69 -0.32
C LEU A 191 7.15 8.46 -0.18
N ALA A 192 7.09 7.51 -1.13
CA ALA A 192 7.91 6.30 -1.12
C ALA A 192 9.40 6.55 -1.43
N THR A 193 9.75 7.70 -2.01
CA THR A 193 11.16 8.09 -2.22
C THR A 193 11.83 8.62 -0.97
N LEU A 194 11.12 8.74 0.16
CA LEU A 194 11.67 9.25 1.42
C LEU A 194 12.99 8.61 1.85
N PRO A 195 13.15 7.26 1.85
CA PRO A 195 14.43 6.64 2.23
C PRO A 195 15.59 7.12 1.35
N MET A 196 15.36 7.21 0.05
CA MET A 196 16.36 7.67 -0.91
C MET A 196 16.64 9.17 -0.77
N ALA A 197 15.61 9.98 -0.51
CA ALA A 197 15.76 11.43 -0.31
C ALA A 197 16.61 11.78 0.93
N ILE A 198 16.59 10.93 1.97
CA ILE A 198 17.36 11.13 3.21
C ILE A 198 18.81 10.67 3.05
N PHE A 199 19.09 9.68 2.19
CA PHE A 199 20.42 9.08 2.05
C PHE A 199 21.57 10.08 1.83
N PRO A 200 21.46 11.09 0.93
CA PRO A 200 22.53 12.08 0.74
C PRO A 200 22.95 12.78 2.04
N TYR A 201 22.02 13.03 2.96
CA TYR A 201 22.33 13.65 4.24
C TYR A 201 23.02 12.68 5.21
N ILE A 202 22.65 11.40 5.18
CA ILE A 202 23.33 10.38 5.99
C ILE A 202 24.77 10.18 5.52
N TYR A 203 25.00 10.26 4.21
CA TYR A 203 26.32 10.14 3.59
C TYR A 203 27.32 11.17 4.15
N LEU A 204 26.86 12.37 4.53
CA LEU A 204 27.73 13.42 5.12
C LEU A 204 28.36 13.03 6.46
N PHE A 205 27.72 12.14 7.23
CA PHE A 205 28.14 11.79 8.59
C PHE A 205 28.74 10.40 8.68
N THR A 206 28.93 9.72 7.55
CA THR A 206 29.23 8.29 7.50
C THR A 206 30.45 8.04 6.62
N THR A 207 31.22 6.98 6.91
CA THR A 207 32.32 6.54 6.03
C THR A 207 31.77 5.88 4.76
N GLU A 208 32.58 5.77 3.71
CA GLU A 208 32.16 5.19 2.44
C GLU A 208 31.65 3.74 2.58
N THR A 209 32.37 2.92 3.35
CA THR A 209 31.99 1.51 3.59
C THR A 209 30.66 1.38 4.32
N VAL A 210 30.45 2.16 5.37
CA VAL A 210 29.18 2.13 6.13
C VAL A 210 28.02 2.70 5.30
N SER A 211 28.29 3.72 4.48
CA SER A 211 27.29 4.31 3.58
C SER A 211 26.76 3.31 2.56
N GLN A 212 27.59 2.40 2.04
CA GLN A 212 27.15 1.35 1.12
C GLN A 212 26.14 0.38 1.77
N TYR A 213 26.41 -0.06 3.01
CA TYR A 213 25.48 -0.92 3.74
C TYR A 213 24.16 -0.20 4.06
N ILE A 214 24.23 1.07 4.46
CA ILE A 214 23.04 1.89 4.70
C ILE A 214 22.23 2.05 3.41
N LEU A 215 22.89 2.37 2.29
CA LEU A 215 22.24 2.51 0.99
C LEU A 215 21.48 1.24 0.61
N PHE A 216 22.10 0.07 0.78
CA PHE A 216 21.46 -1.21 0.50
C PHE A 216 20.19 -1.44 1.33
N ILE A 217 20.22 -1.10 2.62
CA ILE A 217 19.04 -1.18 3.50
C ILE A 217 17.94 -0.21 3.03
N LEU A 218 18.31 1.03 2.70
CA LEU A 218 17.36 2.04 2.22
C LEU A 218 16.77 1.71 0.85
N GLN A 219 17.54 1.03 -0.03
CA GLN A 219 17.07 0.51 -1.31
C GLN A 219 15.96 -0.52 -1.12
N ILE A 220 16.20 -1.52 -0.27
CA ILE A 220 15.19 -2.54 0.06
C ILE A 220 13.95 -1.84 0.62
N TRP A 221 14.13 -0.89 1.55
CA TRP A 221 13.01 -0.19 2.13
C TRP A 221 12.22 0.65 1.11
N SER A 222 12.91 1.37 0.23
CA SER A 222 12.27 2.14 -0.85
C SER A 222 11.48 1.23 -1.80
N LEU A 223 12.01 0.06 -2.14
CA LEU A 223 11.31 -0.90 -3.00
C LEU A 223 10.03 -1.43 -2.35
N LEU A 224 10.06 -1.70 -1.05
CA LEU A 224 8.87 -2.05 -0.27
C LEU A 224 7.84 -0.92 -0.25
N LEU A 225 8.29 0.33 -0.06
CA LEU A 225 7.42 1.50 -0.07
C LEU A 225 6.81 1.78 -1.44
N ILE A 226 7.54 1.58 -2.54
CA ILE A 226 7.00 1.71 -3.91
C ILE A 226 5.95 0.63 -4.16
N SER A 227 6.19 -0.59 -3.70
CA SER A 227 5.21 -1.68 -3.78
C SER A 227 3.92 -1.33 -3.02
N ALA A 228 4.04 -0.71 -1.84
CA ALA A 228 2.90 -0.17 -1.10
C ALA A 228 2.25 1.01 -1.83
N ALA A 229 3.04 1.94 -2.38
CA ALA A 229 2.56 3.10 -3.11
C ALA A 229 1.71 2.72 -4.32
N LEU A 230 2.11 1.70 -5.08
CA LEU A 230 1.32 1.13 -6.17
C LEU A 230 0.04 0.46 -5.65
N CYS A 231 0.14 -0.24 -4.53
CA CYS A 231 -0.99 -0.85 -3.86
C CYS A 231 -2.04 0.20 -3.49
N PHE A 232 -1.67 1.26 -2.78
CA PHE A 232 -2.61 2.30 -2.34
C PHE A 232 -3.00 3.29 -3.44
N GLY A 233 -2.06 3.63 -4.32
CA GLY A 233 -2.23 4.59 -5.41
C GLY A 233 -3.04 4.02 -6.56
N LYS A 234 -2.73 2.80 -7.02
CA LYS A 234 -3.50 2.16 -8.10
C LYS A 234 -4.49 1.13 -7.60
N GLY A 235 -4.50 0.77 -6.32
CA GLY A 235 -5.42 -0.23 -5.78
C GLY A 235 -5.12 -1.66 -6.22
N ILE A 236 -3.94 -1.93 -6.78
CA ILE A 236 -3.52 -3.27 -7.20
C ILE A 236 -3.14 -4.11 -5.98
N ARG A 237 -3.25 -5.44 -6.07
CA ARG A 237 -2.87 -6.33 -4.96
C ARG A 237 -1.35 -6.29 -4.74
N LEU A 238 -0.90 -6.55 -3.51
CA LEU A 238 0.51 -6.44 -3.10
C LEU A 238 1.43 -7.40 -3.87
N ASP A 239 0.97 -8.63 -4.12
CA ASP A 239 1.66 -9.62 -4.97
C ASP A 239 1.99 -9.03 -6.35
N LYS A 240 1.03 -8.36 -6.97
CA LYS A 240 1.15 -7.70 -8.27
C LYS A 240 2.03 -6.45 -8.24
N SER A 241 1.96 -5.66 -7.16
CA SER A 241 2.76 -4.43 -7.04
C SER A 241 4.24 -4.72 -6.81
N ILE A 242 4.57 -5.78 -6.06
CA ILE A 242 5.94 -6.25 -5.87
C ILE A 242 6.58 -6.62 -7.21
N VAL A 243 5.83 -7.27 -8.12
CA VAL A 243 6.35 -7.60 -9.45
C VAL A 243 6.70 -6.33 -10.24
N VAL A 244 5.86 -5.30 -10.18
CA VAL A 244 6.13 -4.02 -10.89
C VAL A 244 7.33 -3.29 -10.29
N SER A 245 7.43 -3.21 -8.97
CA SER A 245 8.55 -2.53 -8.30
C SER A 245 9.88 -3.25 -8.51
N LEU A 246 9.89 -4.59 -8.44
CA LEU A 246 11.08 -5.39 -8.78
C LEU A 246 11.45 -5.21 -10.25
N THR A 247 10.48 -5.18 -11.15
CA THR A 247 10.77 -4.94 -12.58
C THR A 247 11.42 -3.57 -12.77
N ALA A 248 10.93 -2.53 -12.09
CA ALA A 248 11.56 -1.20 -12.12
C ALA A 248 13.02 -1.25 -11.62
N MET A 249 13.28 -1.97 -10.53
CA MET A 249 14.61 -2.14 -9.96
C MET A 249 15.57 -2.89 -10.90
N TYR A 250 15.15 -4.03 -11.44
CA TYR A 250 15.97 -4.81 -12.38
C TYR A 250 16.24 -4.07 -13.69
N LEU A 251 15.25 -3.34 -14.20
CA LEU A 251 15.42 -2.51 -15.39
C LEU A 251 16.44 -1.39 -15.10
N ASN A 252 16.35 -0.74 -13.93
CA ASN A 252 17.33 0.25 -13.50
C ASN A 252 18.75 -0.34 -13.43
N ILE A 253 18.92 -1.52 -12.82
CA ILE A 253 20.21 -2.22 -12.76
C ILE A 253 20.73 -2.52 -14.17
N ALA A 254 19.89 -3.03 -15.06
CA ALA A 254 20.26 -3.34 -16.45
C ALA A 254 20.71 -2.09 -17.21
N LEU A 255 19.98 -0.97 -17.08
CA LEU A 255 20.37 0.31 -17.67
C LEU A 255 21.71 0.80 -17.12
N LEU A 256 21.92 0.73 -15.82
CA LEU A 256 23.18 1.14 -15.20
C LEU A 256 24.36 0.28 -15.64
N PHE A 257 24.14 -1.03 -15.83
CA PHE A 257 25.14 -1.93 -16.37
C PHE A 257 25.47 -1.59 -17.84
N LEU A 258 24.46 -1.34 -18.68
CA LEU A 258 24.65 -0.93 -20.07
C LEU A 258 25.39 0.42 -20.19
N LEU A 259 25.16 1.32 -19.25
CA LEU A 259 25.85 2.61 -19.15
C LEU A 259 27.26 2.49 -18.53
N GLY A 260 27.70 1.29 -18.16
CA GLY A 260 29.03 1.04 -17.58
C GLY A 260 29.21 1.64 -16.18
N ARG A 261 28.13 1.93 -15.44
CA ARG A 261 28.19 2.57 -14.12
C ARG A 261 28.63 1.63 -12.98
N PHE A 262 28.65 0.33 -13.23
CA PHE A 262 29.13 -0.70 -12.30
C PHE A 262 30.51 -1.28 -12.68
N ALA A 263 31.13 -0.79 -13.75
CA ALA A 263 32.45 -1.19 -14.22
C ALA A 263 33.53 -0.26 -13.65
#